data_AF-A0A9Q4EX96-F1
#
_entry.id   AF-A0A9Q4EX96-F1
#
_cell.length_a   1.000
_cell.length_b   1.000
_cell.length_c   1.000
_cell.angle_alpha   90.00
_cell.angle_beta   90.00
_cell.angle_gamma   90.00
#
_symmetry.space_group_name_H-M   'P 1'
#
loop_
_entity.id
_entity.type
_entity.pdbx_description
1 polymer ?
#
loop_
_entity_poly.entity_id
_entity_poly.type
_entity_poly.pdbx_seq_one_letter_code
_entity_poly.pdbx_strand_id
1 'polypeptide(L)'
;MNKPDLTKMRVEIKWAEDMWQQIKDATMTTIGKDKGSYPDHDWKLRLLMAEHSPIRLGFVILKIYNAPQFVHGHLVRHSNGVVPFVSSLRNDRNDYDEAPNRNTLQSATYYFNFQALINVARKRLCNCASYETRKAFGMIRDEIVKLEPEAASRMVRECVYRNGMCPEMFSCGYNKTDAFKEELMEYIKGFESQICDKMNIRKGTNE
;
A
#
# COMPACT_ATOMS: atom_id res chain seq x y z
N MET A 1 -23.56 14.94 -13.08
CA MET A 1 -22.36 14.21 -13.57
C MET A 1 -22.53 12.75 -13.24
N ASN A 2 -22.41 11.86 -14.23
CA ASN A 2 -22.50 10.42 -14.01
C ASN A 2 -21.29 9.93 -13.20
N LYS A 3 -21.52 9.05 -12.23
CA LYS A 3 -20.45 8.41 -11.46
C LYS A 3 -19.65 7.47 -12.38
N PRO A 4 -18.33 7.33 -12.18
CA PRO A 4 -17.54 6.42 -13.01
C PRO A 4 -17.96 4.96 -12.79
N ASP A 5 -17.95 4.18 -13.88
CA ASP A 5 -18.24 2.75 -13.84
C ASP A 5 -17.02 1.95 -13.36
N LEU A 6 -17.03 1.62 -12.06
CA LEU A 6 -15.95 0.88 -11.40
C LEU A 6 -15.96 -0.63 -11.69
N THR A 7 -16.91 -1.14 -12.48
CA THR A 7 -16.92 -2.57 -12.88
C THR A 7 -15.88 -2.86 -13.95
N LYS A 8 -15.50 -1.82 -14.73
CA LYS A 8 -14.47 -1.88 -15.76
C LYS A 8 -13.05 -1.80 -15.22
N MET A 9 -12.89 -1.41 -13.96
CA MET A 9 -11.59 -1.25 -13.31
C MET A 9 -11.00 -2.61 -12.99
N ARG A 10 -9.75 -2.85 -13.39
CA ARG A 10 -8.98 -4.05 -13.02
C ARG A 10 -7.52 -3.71 -12.79
N VAL A 11 -6.85 -4.53 -11.99
CA VAL A 11 -5.42 -4.40 -11.71
C VAL A 11 -4.72 -5.67 -12.16
N GLU A 12 -3.50 -5.53 -12.67
CA GLU A 12 -2.69 -6.66 -13.13
C GLU A 12 -1.22 -6.39 -12.83
N ILE A 13 -0.51 -7.35 -12.26
CA ILE A 13 0.94 -7.30 -12.14
C ILE A 13 1.53 -7.56 -13.53
N LYS A 14 2.37 -6.65 -14.00
CA LYS A 14 3.07 -6.73 -15.28
C LYS A 14 4.48 -7.27 -15.14
N TRP A 15 5.10 -7.05 -13.99
CA TRP A 15 6.42 -7.58 -13.66
C TRP A 15 6.57 -7.69 -12.15
N ALA A 16 7.16 -8.79 -11.72
CA ALA A 16 7.66 -9.01 -10.37
C ALA A 16 8.81 -10.01 -10.46
N GLU A 17 9.80 -9.84 -9.60
CA GLU A 17 10.95 -10.74 -9.48
C GLU A 17 11.22 -10.98 -8.00
N ASP A 18 11.64 -12.20 -7.65
CA ASP A 18 12.08 -12.50 -6.29
C ASP A 18 13.40 -11.79 -6.01
N MET A 19 13.31 -10.68 -5.27
CA MET A 19 14.44 -9.85 -4.87
C MET A 19 14.94 -10.16 -3.46
N TRP A 20 14.44 -11.21 -2.80
CA TRP A 20 14.68 -11.42 -1.38
C TRP A 20 16.14 -11.74 -1.04
N GLN A 21 16.86 -12.41 -1.94
CA GLN A 21 18.30 -12.64 -1.75
C GLN A 21 19.08 -11.31 -1.81
N GLN A 22 18.76 -10.44 -2.76
CA GLN A 22 19.38 -9.13 -2.92
C GLN A 22 19.06 -8.22 -1.73
N ILE A 23 17.81 -8.26 -1.23
CA ILE A 23 17.40 -7.58 0.00
C ILE A 23 18.20 -8.10 1.21
N LYS A 24 18.38 -9.42 1.31
CA LYS A 24 19.16 -10.04 2.38
C LYS A 24 20.61 -9.61 2.31
N ASP A 25 21.25 -9.72 1.16
CA ASP A 25 22.66 -9.37 0.98
C ASP A 25 22.90 -7.89 1.24
N ALA A 26 22.00 -7.00 0.80
CA ALA A 26 22.06 -5.58 1.15
C ALA A 26 21.95 -5.34 2.67
N THR A 27 21.17 -6.15 3.40
CA THR A 27 21.12 -6.13 4.87
C THR A 27 22.42 -6.65 5.49
N MET A 28 23.09 -7.61 4.86
CA MET A 28 24.39 -8.12 5.31
C MET A 28 25.50 -7.09 5.11
N THR A 29 25.47 -6.33 4.01
CA THR A 29 26.43 -5.25 3.75
C THR A 29 26.46 -4.23 4.88
N THR A 30 25.30 -3.87 5.45
CA THR A 30 25.22 -2.88 6.54
C THR A 30 25.84 -3.35 7.85
N ILE A 31 26.13 -4.64 7.98
CA ILE A 31 26.82 -5.24 9.14
C ILE A 31 28.20 -5.79 8.77
N GLY A 32 28.78 -5.35 7.64
CA GLY A 32 30.13 -5.71 7.22
C GLY A 32 30.27 -7.15 6.70
N LYS A 33 29.20 -7.73 6.17
CA LYS A 33 29.19 -9.08 5.57
C LYS A 33 28.71 -9.02 4.13
N ASP A 34 29.14 -9.97 3.29
CA ASP A 34 28.83 -9.91 1.86
C ASP A 34 27.56 -10.67 1.46
N LYS A 35 27.21 -11.74 2.17
CA LYS A 35 26.04 -12.57 1.82
C LYS A 35 25.35 -13.21 3.02
N GLY A 36 24.06 -13.46 2.87
CA GLY A 36 23.26 -14.23 3.83
C GLY A 36 22.60 -15.45 3.18
N SER A 37 22.10 -16.38 3.99
CA SER A 37 21.17 -17.40 3.49
C SER A 37 19.87 -16.74 3.04
N TYR A 38 19.22 -17.32 2.03
CA TYR A 38 17.91 -16.86 1.58
C TYR A 38 16.95 -16.73 2.78
N PRO A 39 16.22 -15.61 2.91
CA PRO A 39 15.42 -15.34 4.10
C PRO A 39 14.15 -16.19 4.13
N ASP A 40 13.81 -16.70 5.32
CA ASP A 40 12.54 -17.38 5.57
C ASP A 40 11.40 -16.37 5.78
N HIS A 41 10.19 -16.90 5.95
CA HIS A 41 8.97 -16.13 6.14
C HIS A 41 9.06 -15.16 7.35
N ASP A 42 9.51 -15.63 8.51
CA ASP A 42 9.61 -14.80 9.73
C ASP A 42 10.58 -13.64 9.52
N TRP A 43 11.75 -13.92 8.92
CA TRP A 43 12.73 -12.89 8.65
C TRP A 43 12.19 -11.81 7.71
N LYS A 44 11.48 -12.21 6.63
CA LYS A 44 10.82 -11.27 5.70
C LYS A 44 9.82 -10.37 6.42
N LEU A 45 8.94 -10.97 7.23
CA LEU A 45 7.94 -10.22 8.00
C LEU A 45 8.58 -9.22 8.96
N ARG A 46 9.64 -9.63 9.68
CA ARG A 46 10.36 -8.76 10.62
C ARG A 46 11.07 -7.60 9.92
N LEU A 47 11.71 -7.85 8.78
CA LEU A 47 12.36 -6.79 8.01
C LEU A 47 11.34 -5.77 7.48
N LEU A 48 10.22 -6.24 6.94
CA LEU A 48 9.15 -5.39 6.43
C LEU A 48 8.47 -4.60 7.56
N MET A 49 8.20 -5.25 8.70
CA MET A 49 7.63 -4.59 9.90
C MET A 49 8.56 -3.49 10.43
N ALA A 50 9.87 -3.73 10.42
CA ALA A 50 10.87 -2.74 10.82
C ALA A 50 11.09 -1.64 9.77
N GLU A 51 10.55 -1.79 8.55
CA GLU A 51 10.72 -0.88 7.42
C GLU A 51 12.19 -0.51 7.15
N HIS A 52 13.11 -1.45 7.36
CA HIS A 52 14.52 -1.23 7.10
C HIS A 52 14.75 -1.01 5.61
N SER A 53 15.62 -0.04 5.27
CA SER A 53 15.80 0.44 3.90
C SER A 53 16.09 -0.62 2.81
N PRO A 54 16.69 -1.80 3.08
CA PRO A 54 16.87 -2.83 2.05
C PRO A 54 15.58 -3.27 1.34
N ILE A 55 14.41 -3.17 1.99
CA ILE A 55 13.12 -3.51 1.35
C ILE A 55 12.81 -2.63 0.11
N ARG A 56 13.52 -1.51 -0.06
CA ARG A 56 13.38 -0.62 -1.23
C ARG A 56 13.93 -1.25 -2.52
N LEU A 57 14.69 -2.35 -2.44
CA LEU A 57 15.17 -3.13 -3.58
C LEU A 57 14.10 -4.06 -4.15
N GLY A 58 13.13 -4.51 -3.33
CA GLY A 58 11.99 -5.29 -3.80
C GLY A 58 10.97 -4.37 -4.46
N PHE A 59 10.50 -4.74 -5.66
CA PHE A 59 9.55 -3.93 -6.41
C PHE A 59 8.63 -4.75 -7.30
N VAL A 60 7.54 -4.11 -7.71
CA VAL A 60 6.58 -4.61 -8.68
C VAL A 60 6.28 -3.53 -9.71
N ILE A 61 6.00 -3.96 -10.93
CA ILE A 61 5.38 -3.12 -11.95
C ILE A 61 3.97 -3.65 -12.17
N LEU A 62 2.97 -2.78 -12.02
CA LEU A 62 1.57 -3.14 -12.16
C LEU A 62 0.85 -2.16 -13.07
N LYS A 63 -0.28 -2.57 -13.62
CA LYS A 63 -1.15 -1.70 -14.41
C LYS A 63 -2.54 -1.67 -13.81
N ILE A 64 -3.03 -0.46 -13.56
CA ILE A 64 -4.42 -0.18 -13.23
C ILE A 64 -5.11 0.18 -14.54
N TYR A 65 -6.13 -0.60 -14.90
CA TYR A 65 -6.94 -0.37 -16.08
C TYR A 65 -8.23 0.35 -15.69
N ASN A 66 -8.66 1.30 -16.52
CA ASN A 66 -9.96 1.95 -16.47
C ASN A 66 -10.32 2.49 -15.07
N ALA A 67 -9.37 3.11 -14.37
CA ALA A 67 -9.67 3.87 -13.16
C ALA A 67 -10.02 5.32 -13.51
N PRO A 68 -10.89 5.99 -12.74
CA PRO A 68 -11.18 7.41 -12.94
C PRO A 68 -9.90 8.25 -12.85
N GLN A 69 -9.77 9.29 -13.69
CA GLN A 69 -8.61 10.18 -13.69
C GLN A 69 -8.22 10.65 -12.29
N PHE A 70 -9.18 11.04 -11.44
CA PHE A 70 -8.86 11.54 -10.10
C PHE A 70 -8.21 10.47 -9.20
N VAL A 71 -8.48 9.18 -9.43
CA VAL A 71 -7.80 8.09 -8.70
C VAL A 71 -6.31 8.10 -9.04
N HIS A 72 -5.95 8.23 -10.31
CA HIS A 72 -4.56 8.43 -10.72
C HIS A 72 -4.00 9.71 -10.11
N GLY A 73 -4.77 10.81 -10.14
CA GLY A 73 -4.42 12.08 -9.49
C GLY A 73 -4.09 11.93 -7.99
N HIS A 74 -4.76 11.04 -7.26
CA HIS A 74 -4.43 10.73 -5.87
C HIS A 74 -3.16 9.88 -5.73
N LEU A 75 -2.92 8.95 -6.66
CA LEU A 75 -1.76 8.04 -6.61
C LEU A 75 -0.45 8.72 -6.99
N VAL A 76 -0.44 9.59 -8.01
CA VAL A 76 0.77 10.28 -8.47
C VAL A 76 1.38 11.26 -7.44
N ARG A 77 0.66 11.56 -6.36
CA ARG A 77 1.16 12.39 -5.25
C ARG A 77 2.11 11.64 -4.32
N HIS A 78 2.21 10.33 -4.45
CA HIS A 78 3.18 9.51 -3.74
C HIS A 78 4.40 9.35 -4.62
N SER A 79 5.45 10.14 -4.42
CA SER A 79 6.66 10.14 -5.28
C SER A 79 7.77 9.21 -4.78
N ASN A 80 7.76 8.89 -3.48
CA ASN A 80 8.85 8.14 -2.86
C ASN A 80 8.70 6.64 -3.14
N GLY A 81 9.51 6.11 -4.05
CA GLY A 81 9.48 4.69 -4.43
C GLY A 81 8.32 4.33 -5.34
N VAL A 82 7.71 5.31 -6.02
CA VAL A 82 6.63 5.13 -6.99
C VAL A 82 6.98 5.85 -8.28
N VAL A 83 6.82 5.19 -9.42
CA VAL A 83 6.97 5.84 -10.75
C VAL A 83 5.70 5.63 -11.56
N PRO A 84 4.89 6.69 -11.81
CA PRO A 84 3.65 6.58 -12.57
C PRO A 84 3.85 6.80 -14.07
N PHE A 85 3.13 6.03 -14.87
CA PHE A 85 3.05 6.14 -16.33
C PHE A 85 1.58 6.17 -16.75
N VAL A 86 0.95 7.34 -16.62
CA VAL A 86 -0.49 7.55 -16.87
C VAL A 86 -0.74 7.79 -18.35
N SER A 87 -1.77 7.14 -18.91
CA SER A 87 -2.18 7.36 -20.30
C SER A 87 -2.55 8.83 -20.52
N SER A 88 -2.13 9.40 -21.64
CA SER A 88 -2.41 10.80 -21.95
C SER A 88 -3.88 10.99 -22.33
N LEU A 89 -4.50 12.06 -21.84
CA LEU A 89 -5.83 12.54 -22.28
C LEU A 89 -5.76 13.64 -23.34
N ARG A 90 -4.62 13.85 -23.99
CA ARG A 90 -4.52 14.91 -25.01
C ARG A 90 -5.34 14.53 -26.24
N ASN A 91 -6.02 15.53 -26.82
CA ASN A 91 -6.86 15.39 -28.01
C ASN A 91 -6.07 15.00 -29.27
N ASP A 92 -4.75 15.27 -29.34
CA ASP A 92 -3.92 14.84 -30.47
C ASP A 92 -3.56 13.35 -30.42
N ARG A 93 -3.86 12.65 -29.32
CA ARG A 93 -3.53 11.23 -29.11
C ARG A 93 -4.75 10.34 -28.95
N ASN A 94 -5.92 10.93 -28.81
CA ASN A 94 -7.16 10.23 -28.53
C ASN A 94 -8.30 11.00 -29.18
N ASP A 95 -9.29 10.26 -29.65
CA ASP A 95 -10.51 10.82 -30.21
C ASP A 95 -11.60 10.82 -29.13
N TYR A 96 -12.15 12.00 -28.83
CA TYR A 96 -13.16 12.18 -27.79
C TYR A 96 -14.28 13.08 -28.31
N ASP A 97 -15.53 12.64 -28.15
CA ASP A 97 -16.72 13.47 -28.43
C ASP A 97 -16.85 14.64 -27.44
N GLU A 98 -16.39 14.43 -26.20
CA GLU A 98 -16.43 15.41 -25.10
C GLU A 98 -15.06 15.55 -24.44
N ALA A 99 -14.75 16.76 -23.96
CA ALA A 99 -13.50 17.02 -23.25
C ALA A 99 -13.38 16.11 -21.99
N PRO A 100 -12.26 15.38 -21.83
CA PRO A 100 -12.03 14.54 -20.67
C PRO A 100 -12.16 15.30 -19.34
N ASN A 101 -12.72 14.64 -18.33
CA ASN A 101 -12.89 15.20 -17.01
C ASN A 101 -12.42 14.20 -15.94
N ARG A 102 -12.57 14.58 -14.66
CA ARG A 102 -12.11 13.76 -13.53
C ARG A 102 -12.64 12.32 -13.52
N ASN A 103 -13.80 12.06 -14.12
CA ASN A 103 -14.44 10.74 -14.17
C ASN A 103 -14.05 9.93 -15.41
N THR A 104 -13.33 10.53 -16.38
CA THR A 104 -12.83 9.81 -17.56
C THR A 104 -11.94 8.65 -17.12
N LEU A 105 -12.27 7.46 -17.62
CA LEU A 105 -11.53 6.25 -17.30
C LEU A 105 -10.19 6.26 -18.04
N GLN A 106 -9.12 6.02 -17.30
CA GLN A 106 -7.76 5.94 -17.79
C GLN A 106 -7.09 4.69 -17.29
N SER A 107 -6.04 4.31 -18.00
CA SER A 107 -5.12 3.27 -17.54
C SER A 107 -3.78 3.89 -17.19
N ALA A 108 -3.09 3.34 -16.20
CA ALA A 108 -1.74 3.74 -15.87
C ALA A 108 -0.93 2.54 -15.40
N THR A 109 0.32 2.49 -15.84
CA THR A 109 1.33 1.58 -15.27
C THR A 109 2.02 2.29 -14.11
N TYR A 110 2.36 1.54 -13.08
CA TYR A 110 3.08 2.02 -11.91
C TYR A 110 4.20 1.06 -11.56
N TYR A 111 5.37 1.63 -11.27
CA TYR A 111 6.38 0.98 -10.45
C TYR A 111 6.09 1.27 -8.98
N PHE A 112 6.18 0.26 -8.11
CA PHE A 112 6.17 0.41 -6.65
C PHE A 112 7.26 -0.44 -6.03
N ASN A 113 8.11 0.13 -5.18
CA ASN A 113 8.91 -0.68 -4.26
C ASN A 113 8.11 -1.06 -3.01
N PHE A 114 8.59 -2.05 -2.23
CA PHE A 114 7.84 -2.54 -1.06
C PHE A 114 7.61 -1.46 0.00
N GLN A 115 8.59 -0.59 0.23
CA GLN A 115 8.44 0.57 1.12
C GLN A 115 7.30 1.50 0.68
N ALA A 116 7.16 1.74 -0.63
CA ALA A 116 6.10 2.57 -1.18
C ALA A 116 4.74 1.90 -1.07
N LEU A 117 4.65 0.57 -1.27
CA LEU A 117 3.39 -0.17 -1.07
C LEU A 117 2.85 0.04 0.36
N ILE A 118 3.71 -0.09 1.38
CA ILE A 118 3.36 0.15 2.79
C ILE A 118 2.90 1.60 3.00
N ASN A 119 3.69 2.57 2.53
CA ASN A 119 3.40 4.00 2.74
C ASN A 119 2.10 4.45 2.04
N VAL A 120 1.88 3.99 0.82
CA VAL A 120 0.70 4.35 0.04
C VAL A 120 -0.53 3.66 0.63
N ALA A 121 -0.42 2.40 1.06
CA ALA A 121 -1.51 1.65 1.70
C ALA A 121 -2.10 2.42 2.90
N ARG A 122 -1.23 2.95 3.77
CA ARG A 122 -1.63 3.71 4.95
C ARG A 122 -2.62 4.84 4.63
N LYS A 123 -2.40 5.52 3.50
CA LYS A 123 -3.23 6.66 3.05
C LYS A 123 -4.34 6.27 2.08
N ARG A 124 -4.15 5.22 1.29
CA ARG A 124 -5.09 4.84 0.21
C ARG A 124 -6.04 3.72 0.58
N LEU A 125 -5.82 3.04 1.71
CA LEU A 125 -6.82 2.17 2.34
C LEU A 125 -7.62 2.88 3.46
N CYS A 126 -7.15 4.06 3.91
CA CYS A 126 -7.81 4.88 4.93
C CYS A 126 -9.21 5.34 4.48
N ASN A 127 -10.18 5.36 5.39
CA ASN A 127 -11.56 5.78 5.09
C ASN A 127 -11.69 7.27 4.73
N CYS A 128 -10.69 8.11 4.99
CA CYS A 128 -10.62 9.48 4.49
C CYS A 128 -10.35 9.56 2.97
N ALA A 129 -9.82 8.50 2.36
CA ALA A 129 -9.65 8.45 0.92
C ALA A 129 -10.99 8.11 0.22
N SER A 130 -11.18 8.68 -0.98
CA SER A 130 -12.34 8.39 -1.83
C SER A 130 -12.53 6.88 -1.99
N TYR A 131 -13.78 6.43 -2.03
CA TYR A 131 -14.13 5.02 -2.19
C TYR A 131 -13.44 4.38 -3.41
N GLU A 132 -13.40 5.09 -4.54
CA GLU A 132 -12.82 4.63 -5.81
C GLU A 132 -11.31 4.37 -5.67
N THR A 133 -10.61 5.25 -4.94
CA THR A 133 -9.17 5.08 -4.68
C THR A 133 -8.91 3.94 -3.71
N ARG A 134 -9.75 3.80 -2.66
CA ARG A 134 -9.68 2.64 -1.75
C ARG A 134 -9.90 1.34 -2.50
N LYS A 135 -10.88 1.29 -3.40
CA LYS A 135 -11.15 0.12 -4.24
C LYS A 135 -9.95 -0.19 -5.14
N ALA A 136 -9.41 0.79 -5.86
CA ALA A 136 -8.26 0.60 -6.73
C ALA A 136 -7.03 0.08 -5.95
N PHE A 137 -6.74 0.66 -4.79
CA PHE A 137 -5.59 0.24 -3.99
C PHE A 137 -5.81 -1.08 -3.25
N GLY A 138 -7.07 -1.41 -2.90
CA GLY A 138 -7.45 -2.74 -2.44
C GLY A 138 -7.17 -3.80 -3.50
N MET A 139 -7.58 -3.54 -4.75
CA MET A 139 -7.29 -4.44 -5.88
C MET A 139 -5.78 -4.59 -6.14
N ILE A 140 -4.98 -3.53 -5.94
CA ILE A 140 -3.52 -3.66 -5.93
C ILE A 140 -3.08 -4.64 -4.86
N ARG A 141 -3.49 -4.44 -3.60
CA ARG A 141 -3.13 -5.33 -2.50
C ARG A 141 -3.51 -6.79 -2.79
N ASP A 142 -4.70 -7.02 -3.34
CA ASP A 142 -5.18 -8.37 -3.68
C ASP A 142 -4.31 -9.06 -4.75
N GLU A 143 -3.76 -8.31 -5.70
CA GLU A 143 -2.77 -8.84 -6.65
C GLU A 143 -1.40 -9.08 -6.01
N ILE A 144 -0.96 -8.20 -5.09
CA ILE A 144 0.32 -8.38 -4.38
C ILE A 144 0.30 -9.62 -3.48
N VAL A 145 -0.82 -9.92 -2.81
CA VAL A 145 -0.97 -11.12 -1.96
C VAL A 145 -0.59 -12.41 -2.69
N LYS A 146 -0.85 -12.50 -4.00
CA LYS A 146 -0.60 -13.69 -4.82
C LYS A 146 0.89 -13.96 -5.07
N LEU A 147 1.74 -12.94 -4.96
CA LEU A 147 3.17 -13.01 -5.30
C LEU A 147 4.06 -12.73 -4.09
N GLU A 148 3.72 -11.72 -3.29
CA GLU A 148 4.49 -11.22 -2.14
C GLU A 148 3.57 -11.11 -0.91
N PRO A 149 3.12 -12.24 -0.34
CA PRO A 149 2.17 -12.23 0.77
C PRO A 149 2.73 -11.52 2.01
N GLU A 150 4.04 -11.62 2.28
CA GLU A 150 4.68 -10.91 3.38
C GLU A 150 4.59 -9.38 3.18
N ALA A 151 4.87 -8.88 1.98
CA ALA A 151 4.77 -7.44 1.69
C ALA A 151 3.31 -6.97 1.77
N ALA A 152 2.36 -7.74 1.22
CA ALA A 152 0.94 -7.41 1.28
C ALA A 152 0.40 -7.37 2.72
N SER A 153 0.89 -8.25 3.60
CA SER A 153 0.49 -8.28 5.01
C SER A 153 0.88 -7.01 5.81
N ARG A 154 1.77 -6.18 5.25
CA ARG A 154 2.15 -4.87 5.82
C ARG A 154 1.43 -3.69 5.15
N MET A 155 0.61 -3.94 4.13
CA MET A 155 -0.20 -2.93 3.46
C MET A 155 -1.51 -2.68 4.24
N VAL A 156 -1.41 -1.98 5.36
CA VAL A 156 -2.52 -1.68 6.28
C VAL A 156 -2.86 -0.19 6.32
N ARG A 157 -4.01 0.14 6.90
CA ARG A 157 -4.42 1.53 7.16
C ARG A 157 -3.50 2.21 8.18
N GLU A 158 -3.36 3.54 8.09
CA GLU A 158 -2.53 4.33 9.02
C GLU A 158 -2.88 4.10 10.49
N CYS A 159 -4.17 3.99 10.83
CA CYS A 159 -4.56 3.76 12.22
C CYS A 159 -4.24 2.35 12.72
N VAL A 160 -4.17 1.34 11.84
CA VAL A 160 -3.69 0.00 12.18
C VAL A 160 -2.19 0.03 12.39
N TYR A 161 -1.47 0.63 11.45
CA TYR A 161 -0.02 0.87 11.53
C TYR A 161 0.38 1.58 12.84
N ARG A 162 -0.44 2.53 13.30
CA ARG A 162 -0.23 3.28 14.56
C ARG A 162 -0.94 2.70 15.78
N ASN A 163 -1.24 1.40 15.77
CA ASN A 163 -1.82 0.68 16.90
C ASN A 163 -3.07 1.38 17.50
N GLY A 164 -4.01 1.79 16.65
CA GLY A 164 -5.29 2.39 17.04
C GLY A 164 -5.34 3.91 17.08
N MET A 165 -4.22 4.60 16.94
CA MET A 165 -4.20 6.06 16.84
C MET A 165 -4.43 6.52 15.40
N CYS A 166 -5.54 7.21 15.13
CA CYS A 166 -5.81 7.84 13.83
C CYS A 166 -5.24 9.26 13.82
N PRO A 167 -4.21 9.57 13.01
CA PRO A 167 -3.53 10.87 13.04
C PRO A 167 -4.14 11.90 12.07
N GLU A 168 -5.20 11.56 11.35
CA GLU A 168 -5.85 12.48 10.42
C GLU A 168 -6.55 13.61 11.18
N MET A 169 -6.50 14.84 10.65
CA MET A 169 -7.12 16.03 11.29
C MET A 169 -8.59 15.80 11.62
N PHE A 170 -9.28 15.08 10.73
CA PHE A 170 -10.62 14.56 10.96
C PHE A 170 -10.54 13.04 10.95
N SER A 171 -10.68 12.44 12.13
CA SER A 171 -10.52 11.00 12.31
C SER A 171 -11.44 10.20 11.38
N CYS A 172 -10.89 9.17 10.75
CA CYS A 172 -11.61 8.34 9.79
C CYS A 172 -12.64 7.38 10.42
N GLY A 173 -12.70 7.31 11.76
CA GLY A 173 -13.61 6.47 12.54
C GLY A 173 -13.31 4.96 12.50
N TYR A 174 -12.47 4.48 11.59
CA TYR A 174 -12.20 3.05 11.42
C TYR A 174 -11.64 2.39 12.69
N ASN A 175 -10.76 3.09 13.42
CA ASN A 175 -10.14 2.62 14.67
C ASN A 175 -11.12 2.36 15.83
N LYS A 176 -12.41 2.62 15.63
CA LYS A 176 -13.50 2.34 16.59
C LYS A 176 -14.39 1.17 16.18
N THR A 177 -14.07 0.49 15.08
CA THR A 177 -14.89 -0.61 14.52
C THR A 177 -14.35 -1.98 14.93
N ASP A 178 -15.18 -3.03 14.85
CA ASP A 178 -14.71 -4.40 15.09
C ASP A 178 -13.78 -4.89 13.99
N ALA A 179 -14.05 -4.51 12.73
CA ALA A 179 -13.16 -4.79 11.61
C ALA A 179 -11.73 -4.26 11.85
N PHE A 180 -11.58 -3.15 12.58
CA PHE A 180 -10.24 -2.65 12.95
C PHE A 180 -9.53 -3.58 13.93
N LYS A 181 -10.25 -4.16 14.90
CA LYS A 181 -9.65 -5.11 15.85
C LYS A 181 -9.12 -6.32 15.10
N GLU A 182 -9.90 -6.86 14.16
CA GLU A 182 -9.50 -7.98 13.31
C GLU A 182 -8.27 -7.63 12.45
N GLU A 183 -8.28 -6.49 11.74
CA GLU A 183 -7.13 -6.05 10.93
C GLU A 183 -5.87 -5.82 11.78
N LEU A 184 -6.03 -5.25 12.98
CA LEU A 184 -4.91 -5.03 13.90
C LEU A 184 -4.32 -6.33 14.42
N MET A 185 -5.16 -7.27 14.86
CA MET A 185 -4.69 -8.56 15.37
C MET A 185 -3.92 -9.35 14.31
N GLU A 186 -4.38 -9.32 13.06
CA GLU A 186 -3.64 -9.95 11.96
C GLU A 186 -2.34 -9.20 11.63
N TYR A 187 -2.36 -7.86 11.67
CA TYR A 187 -1.16 -7.06 11.41
C TYR A 187 -0.03 -7.33 12.41
N ILE A 188 -0.35 -7.45 13.71
CA ILE A 188 0.62 -7.64 14.80
C ILE A 188 0.94 -9.11 15.08
N LYS A 189 0.35 -10.05 14.34
CA LYS A 189 0.52 -11.48 14.57
C LYS A 189 2.00 -11.88 14.53
N GLY A 190 2.50 -12.51 15.60
CA GLY A 190 3.92 -12.83 15.80
C GLY A 190 4.77 -11.71 16.41
N PHE A 191 4.19 -10.53 16.64
CA PHE A 191 4.83 -9.35 17.26
C PHE A 191 4.15 -8.94 18.57
N GLU A 192 3.21 -9.73 19.09
CA GLU A 192 2.37 -9.40 20.24
C GLU A 192 3.21 -9.11 21.48
N SER A 193 4.29 -9.87 21.69
CA SER A 193 5.21 -9.70 22.81
C SER A 193 6.01 -8.39 22.79
N GLN A 194 6.03 -7.69 21.65
CA GLN A 194 6.71 -6.39 21.48
C GLN A 194 5.80 -5.22 21.85
N ILE A 195 4.50 -5.45 22.08
CA ILE A 195 3.55 -4.41 22.45
C ILE A 195 3.72 -4.04 23.93
N CYS A 196 3.86 -2.75 24.21
CA CYS A 196 3.97 -2.26 25.58
C CYS A 196 2.60 -2.20 26.27
N ASP A 197 2.26 -3.23 27.03
CA ASP A 197 0.98 -3.32 27.76
C ASP A 197 0.87 -2.37 28.96
N LYS A 198 1.98 -1.79 29.40
CA LYS A 198 2.05 -0.88 30.56
C LYS A 198 1.55 0.53 30.24
N MET A 199 1.58 0.93 28.97
CA MET A 199 1.29 2.31 28.52
C MET A 199 -0.09 2.47 27.89
N ASN A 200 -1.07 1.63 28.26
CA ASN A 200 -2.43 1.80 27.76
C ASN A 200 -3.05 3.09 28.36
N ILE A 201 -2.89 4.20 27.65
CA ILE A 201 -3.32 5.56 28.04
C ILE A 201 -4.84 5.61 28.35
N ARG A 202 -5.62 4.62 27.91
CA ARG A 202 -7.06 4.52 28.19
C ARG A 202 -7.42 3.69 29.42
N LYS A 203 -6.48 2.99 30.07
CA LYS A 203 -6.77 2.26 31.32
C LYS A 203 -7.13 3.18 32.51
N GLY A 204 -7.04 4.50 32.35
CA GLY A 204 -7.42 5.49 33.37
C GLY A 204 -8.40 6.58 32.91
N THR A 205 -9.08 6.44 31.77
CA THR A 205 -10.07 7.44 31.29
C THR A 205 -11.53 6.98 31.46
N ASN A 206 -11.76 6.01 32.36
CA ASN A 206 -13.08 5.66 32.88
C ASN A 206 -13.23 6.12 34.35
N GLU A 207 -12.65 7.29 34.67
CA GLU A 207 -13.07 8.14 35.79
C GLU A 207 -13.56 9.47 35.22
#